data_AF-A0AAV1UJA5-F1
#
_entry.id   AF-A0AAV1UJA5-F1
#
_cell.length_a   1.000
_cell.length_b   1.000
_cell.length_c   1.000
_cell.angle_alpha   90.00
_cell.angle_beta   90.00
_cell.angle_gamma   90.00
#
_symmetry.space_group_name_H-M   'P 1'
#
loop_
_entity.id
_entity.type
_entity.pdbx_description
1 polymer ?
#
loop_
_entity_poly.entity_id
_entity_poly.type
_entity_poly.pdbx_seq_one_letter_code
_entity_poly.pdbx_strand_id
1 'polypeptide(L)'
;MLLGIGRFVFLSLTDVATLPALVVMKRNRRHFEMFVGVSQLLISFFFNTAEAFDTQLFLGEDDWHFLSDVVSVTYFLLLCVHLMGYKDENRNIVLRYVAFAGSLLFNTKDRWDSTFYEEMLVVCYLLGVVYRRVFTVSNDISP
;
A
#
# COMPACT_ATOMS: atom_id res chain seq x y z
N MET A 1 10.77 -7.68 -28.02
CA MET A 1 9.71 -8.67 -27.75
C MET A 1 10.12 -9.77 -26.77
N LEU A 2 11.01 -10.72 -27.12
CA LEU A 2 11.36 -11.86 -26.23
C LEU A 2 11.83 -11.45 -24.82
N LEU A 3 12.67 -10.41 -24.73
CA LEU A 3 13.16 -9.85 -23.46
C LEU A 3 12.04 -9.18 -22.63
N GLY A 4 11.12 -8.47 -23.28
CA GLY A 4 9.97 -7.83 -22.63
C GLY A 4 8.96 -8.84 -22.10
N ILE A 5 8.67 -9.88 -22.88
CA ILE A 5 7.80 -10.99 -22.46
C ILE A 5 8.45 -11.77 -21.32
N GLY A 6 9.76 -12.01 -21.37
CA GLY A 6 10.50 -12.65 -20.28
C GLY A 6 10.38 -11.85 -18.97
N ARG A 7 10.65 -10.54 -19.03
CA ARG A 7 10.51 -9.62 -17.88
C ARG A 7 9.08 -9.61 -17.33
N PHE A 8 8.08 -9.53 -18.21
CA PHE A 8 6.67 -9.61 -17.83
C PHE A 8 6.32 -10.87 -17.03
N VAL A 9 6.79 -12.03 -17.49
CA VAL A 9 6.55 -13.31 -16.81
C VAL A 9 7.22 -13.33 -15.43
N PHE A 10 8.47 -12.86 -15.32
CA PHE A 10 9.16 -12.80 -14.03
C PHE A 10 8.49 -11.84 -13.04
N LEU A 11 8.08 -10.65 -13.49
CA LEU A 11 7.40 -9.68 -12.65
C LEU A 11 6.02 -10.20 -12.21
N SER A 12 5.25 -10.75 -13.14
CA SER A 12 3.95 -11.37 -12.82
C SER A 12 4.08 -12.54 -11.84
N LEU A 13 5.11 -13.38 -11.98
CA LEU A 13 5.39 -14.46 -11.02
C LEU A 13 5.76 -13.93 -9.64
N THR A 14 6.50 -12.82 -9.58
CA THR A 14 6.88 -12.15 -8.34
C THR A 14 5.65 -11.56 -7.66
N ASP A 15 4.76 -10.93 -8.42
CA ASP A 15 3.48 -10.42 -7.93
C ASP A 15 2.63 -11.57 -7.36
N VAL A 16 2.53 -12.70 -8.08
CA VAL A 16 1.81 -13.90 -7.63
C VAL A 16 2.38 -14.48 -6.33
N ALA A 17 3.67 -14.28 -6.04
CA ALA A 17 4.27 -14.71 -4.77
C ALA A 17 3.66 -13.99 -3.54
N THR A 18 2.93 -12.89 -3.72
CA THR A 18 2.20 -12.20 -2.65
C THR A 18 0.84 -12.85 -2.30
N LEU A 19 0.31 -13.74 -3.15
CA LEU A 19 -0.99 -14.40 -2.93
C LEU A 19 -1.10 -15.17 -1.60
N PRO A 20 -0.07 -15.91 -1.12
CA PRO A 20 -0.14 -16.58 0.18
C PRO A 20 -0.39 -15.59 1.33
N ALA A 21 0.22 -14.40 1.26
CA ALA A 21 0.00 -13.36 2.26
C ALA A 21 -1.46 -12.85 2.22
N LEU A 22 -2.03 -12.68 1.03
CA LEU A 22 -3.44 -12.30 0.87
C LEU A 22 -4.40 -13.37 1.40
N VAL A 23 -4.08 -14.65 1.22
CA VAL A 23 -4.86 -15.77 1.78
C VAL A 23 -4.88 -15.71 3.31
N VAL A 24 -3.75 -15.39 3.94
CA VAL A 24 -3.67 -15.19 5.39
C VAL A 24 -4.52 -13.98 5.83
N MET A 25 -4.43 -12.86 5.11
CA MET A 25 -5.25 -11.67 5.39
C MET A 25 -6.75 -11.96 5.26
N LYS A 26 -7.16 -12.74 4.25
CA LYS A 26 -8.53 -13.21 4.04
C LYS A 26 -9.03 -14.02 5.24
N ARG A 27 -8.23 -14.97 5.69
CA ARG A 27 -8.56 -15.83 6.84
C ARG A 27 -8.76 -15.01 8.12
N ASN A 28 -7.96 -13.95 8.29
CA ASN A 28 -8.04 -13.04 9.43
C ASN A 28 -9.09 -11.94 9.28
N ARG A 29 -9.96 -11.99 8.26
CA ARG A 29 -11.04 -11.01 7.99
C ARG A 29 -10.53 -9.57 7.89
N ARG A 30 -9.27 -9.39 7.46
CA ARG A 30 -8.64 -8.09 7.23
C ARG A 30 -9.04 -7.54 5.87
N HIS A 31 -10.30 -7.10 5.78
CA HIS A 31 -10.94 -6.70 4.53
C HIS A 31 -10.24 -5.53 3.83
N PHE A 32 -9.75 -4.56 4.60
CA PHE A 32 -9.11 -3.37 4.06
C PHE A 32 -7.70 -3.66 3.52
N GLU A 33 -6.90 -4.41 4.28
CA GLU A 33 -5.57 -4.85 3.87
C GLU A 33 -5.65 -5.74 2.62
N MET A 34 -6.67 -6.59 2.52
CA MET A 34 -6.94 -7.35 1.30
C MET A 34 -7.27 -6.45 0.11
N PHE A 35 -8.10 -5.42 0.30
CA PHE A 35 -8.44 -4.48 -0.76
C PHE A 35 -7.16 -3.82 -1.31
N VAL A 36 -6.30 -3.30 -0.43
CA VAL A 36 -5.03 -2.67 -0.83
C VAL A 36 -4.12 -3.66 -1.55
N GLY A 37 -3.95 -4.87 -1.00
CA GLY A 37 -3.07 -5.87 -1.62
C GLY A 37 -3.58 -6.43 -2.96
N VAL A 38 -4.90 -6.60 -3.12
CA VAL A 38 -5.48 -6.99 -4.42
C VAL A 38 -5.34 -5.85 -5.44
N SER A 39 -5.56 -4.60 -5.02
CA SER A 39 -5.33 -3.44 -5.88
C SER A 39 -3.89 -3.36 -6.35
N GLN A 40 -2.90 -3.62 -5.48
CA GLN A 40 -1.48 -3.66 -5.84
C GLN A 40 -1.20 -4.68 -6.95
N LEU A 41 -1.76 -5.88 -6.82
CA LEU A 41 -1.62 -6.94 -7.83
C LEU A 41 -2.21 -6.56 -9.18
N LEU A 42 -3.41 -5.95 -9.17
CA LEU A 42 -4.06 -5.51 -10.40
C LEU A 42 -3.24 -4.40 -11.06
N ILE A 43 -2.84 -3.37 -10.31
CA ILE A 43 -2.04 -2.25 -10.82
C ILE A 43 -0.72 -2.76 -11.40
N SER A 44 0.01 -3.59 -10.67
CA SER A 44 1.30 -4.14 -11.12
C SER A 44 1.13 -4.99 -12.38
N PHE A 45 0.08 -5.82 -12.45
CA PHE A 45 -0.22 -6.61 -13.64
C PHE A 45 -0.53 -5.73 -14.86
N PHE A 46 -1.39 -4.71 -14.71
CA PHE A 46 -1.75 -3.82 -15.81
C PHE A 46 -0.54 -2.98 -16.28
N PHE A 47 0.26 -2.48 -15.35
CA PHE A 47 1.51 -1.76 -15.64
C PHE A 47 2.48 -2.64 -16.43
N ASN A 48 2.77 -3.84 -15.92
CA ASN A 48 3.68 -4.79 -16.57
C ASN A 48 3.17 -5.22 -17.95
N THR A 49 1.85 -5.36 -18.12
CA THR A 49 1.24 -5.69 -19.42
C THR A 49 1.36 -4.51 -20.38
N ALA A 50 1.07 -3.29 -19.94
CA ALA A 50 1.21 -2.09 -20.75
C ALA A 50 2.64 -1.93 -21.27
N GLU A 51 3.64 -2.12 -20.40
CA GLU A 51 5.06 -2.04 -20.74
C GLU A 51 5.50 -3.18 -21.69
N ALA A 52 5.03 -4.41 -21.47
CA ALA A 52 5.45 -5.57 -22.26
C ALA A 52 4.93 -5.54 -23.71
N PHE A 53 3.73 -4.97 -23.91
CA PHE A 53 3.09 -4.88 -25.22
C PHE A 53 3.25 -3.51 -25.88
N ASP A 54 3.92 -2.55 -25.22
CA ASP A 54 4.10 -1.17 -25.70
C ASP A 54 2.75 -0.49 -26.02
N THR A 55 1.76 -0.65 -25.12
CA THR A 55 0.40 -0.13 -25.29
C THR A 55 -0.10 0.58 -24.05
N GLN A 56 -0.96 1.59 -24.23
CA GLN A 56 -1.75 2.17 -23.14
C GLN A 56 -3.07 1.41 -23.02
N LEU A 57 -3.12 0.43 -22.12
CA LEU A 57 -4.32 -0.41 -21.94
C LEU A 57 -5.53 0.37 -21.41
N PHE A 58 -5.32 1.22 -20.40
CA PHE A 58 -6.38 1.97 -19.74
C PHE A 58 -5.90 3.33 -19.20
N LEU A 59 -4.78 3.33 -18.49
CA LEU A 59 -4.10 4.54 -18.00
C LEU A 59 -2.74 4.70 -18.66
N GLY A 60 -2.21 5.92 -18.63
CA GLY A 60 -0.83 6.20 -19.01
C GLY A 60 0.17 5.58 -18.02
N GLU A 61 1.44 5.53 -18.40
CA GLU A 61 2.52 5.01 -17.54
C GLU A 61 2.61 5.79 -16.22
N ASP A 62 2.58 7.12 -16.30
CA ASP A 62 2.61 8.02 -15.14
C ASP A 62 1.43 7.80 -14.18
N ASP A 63 0.24 7.56 -14.73
CA ASP A 63 -0.98 7.31 -13.94
C ASP A 63 -0.94 5.95 -13.23
N TRP A 64 -0.36 4.93 -13.87
CA TRP A 64 -0.13 3.64 -13.23
C TRP A 64 0.91 3.72 -12.12
N HIS A 65 1.99 4.47 -12.34
CA HIS A 65 2.98 4.75 -11.31
C HIS A 65 2.36 5.48 -10.12
N PHE A 66 1.56 6.51 -10.38
CA PHE A 66 0.82 7.23 -9.35
C PHE A 66 -0.04 6.29 -8.50
N LEU A 67 -0.84 5.42 -9.12
CA LEU A 67 -1.68 4.47 -8.39
C LEU A 67 -0.83 3.46 -7.59
N SER A 68 0.28 2.99 -8.15
CA SER A 68 1.20 2.08 -7.46
C SER A 68 1.79 2.72 -6.21
N ASP A 69 2.18 4.00 -6.27
CA ASP A 69 2.73 4.73 -5.14
C ASP A 69 1.67 4.93 -4.04
N VAL A 70 0.45 5.32 -4.41
CA VAL A 70 -0.67 5.44 -3.44
C VAL A 70 -0.92 4.12 -2.70
N VAL A 71 -0.98 3.00 -3.41
CA VAL A 71 -1.25 1.70 -2.79
C VAL A 71 -0.06 1.21 -1.95
N SER A 72 1.16 1.44 -2.42
CA SER A 72 2.40 1.06 -1.72
C SER A 72 2.56 1.81 -0.40
N VAL A 73 2.37 3.14 -0.42
CA VAL A 73 2.40 3.98 0.78
C VAL A 73 1.29 3.57 1.72
N THR A 74 0.07 3.39 1.22
CA THR A 74 -1.05 2.91 2.04
C THR A 74 -0.68 1.61 2.75
N TYR A 75 -0.09 0.64 2.05
CA TYR A 75 0.33 -0.63 2.64
C TYR A 75 1.32 -0.42 3.80
N PHE A 76 2.30 0.47 3.62
CA PHE A 76 3.25 0.82 4.68
C PHE A 76 2.56 1.50 5.88
N LEU A 77 1.63 2.41 5.65
CA LEU A 77 0.88 3.08 6.71
C LEU A 77 -0.03 2.09 7.45
N LEU A 78 -0.62 1.11 6.76
CA LEU A 78 -1.39 0.03 7.39
C LEU A 78 -0.53 -0.83 8.31
N LEU A 79 0.73 -1.09 7.94
CA LEU A 79 1.69 -1.72 8.83
C LEU A 79 1.92 -0.85 10.07
N CYS A 80 2.07 0.47 9.92
CA CYS A 80 2.19 1.39 11.06
C CYS A 80 0.96 1.33 11.98
N VAL A 81 -0.26 1.37 11.42
CA VAL A 81 -1.51 1.22 12.19
C VAL A 81 -1.53 -0.11 12.94
N HIS A 82 -1.15 -1.20 12.28
CA HIS A 82 -1.06 -2.51 12.92
C HIS A 82 -0.04 -2.51 14.07
N LEU A 83 1.10 -1.86 13.89
CA LEU A 83 2.13 -1.72 14.93
C LEU A 83 1.70 -0.80 16.08
N MET A 84 0.77 0.14 15.90
CA MET A 84 0.21 0.92 17.01
C MET A 84 -0.63 0.06 17.97
N GLY A 85 -1.23 -1.04 17.47
CA GLY A 85 -1.83 -2.08 18.30
C GLY A 85 -2.99 -1.60 19.17
N TYR A 86 -3.85 -0.69 18.68
CA TYR A 86 -5.04 -0.26 19.41
C TYR A 86 -6.02 -1.44 19.57
N LYS A 87 -6.55 -1.64 20.78
CA LYS A 87 -7.63 -2.59 21.05
C LYS A 87 -8.98 -2.19 20.46
N ASP A 88 -9.23 -0.89 20.35
CA ASP A 88 -10.47 -0.35 19.79
C ASP A 88 -10.44 -0.46 18.25
N GLU A 89 -11.15 -1.44 17.71
CA GLU A 89 -11.18 -1.71 16.27
C GLU A 89 -11.77 -0.54 15.48
N ASN A 90 -12.66 0.27 16.06
CA ASN A 90 -13.20 1.45 15.37
C ASN A 90 -12.08 2.46 15.08
N ARG A 91 -11.14 2.64 16.01
CA ARG A 91 -9.97 3.52 15.79
C ARG A 91 -9.04 2.96 14.73
N ASN A 92 -8.79 1.65 14.74
CA ASN A 92 -8.01 1.00 13.69
C ASN A 92 -8.66 1.23 12.33
N ILE A 93 -9.96 0.98 12.20
CA ILE A 93 -10.70 1.20 10.96
C ILE A 93 -10.56 2.64 10.47
N VAL A 94 -10.81 3.64 11.34
CA VAL A 94 -10.66 5.05 10.97
C VAL A 94 -9.24 5.36 10.50
N LEU A 95 -8.22 4.91 11.23
CA LEU A 95 -6.82 5.11 10.85
C LEU A 95 -6.48 4.46 9.50
N ARG A 96 -7.01 3.26 9.20
CA ARG A 96 -6.82 2.61 7.89
C ARG A 96 -7.41 3.45 6.74
N TYR A 97 -8.63 3.98 6.92
CA TYR A 97 -9.26 4.84 5.93
C TYR A 97 -8.53 6.18 5.77
N VAL A 98 -8.10 6.79 6.88
CA VAL A 98 -7.31 8.03 6.86
C VAL A 98 -5.95 7.80 6.21
N ALA A 99 -5.32 6.64 6.41
CA ALA A 99 -4.06 6.29 5.76
C ALA A 99 -4.19 6.26 4.23
N PHE A 100 -5.22 5.58 3.72
CA PHE A 100 -5.48 5.51 2.28
C PHE A 100 -5.87 6.87 1.69
N ALA A 101 -6.81 7.58 2.33
CA ALA A 101 -7.23 8.90 1.88
C ALA A 101 -6.07 9.91 1.93
N GLY A 102 -5.25 9.84 2.97
CA GLY A 102 -4.04 10.64 3.10
C GLY A 102 -3.06 10.34 1.98
N SER A 103 -2.73 9.06 1.77
CA SER A 103 -1.82 8.65 0.70
C SER A 103 -2.29 9.14 -0.67
N LEU A 104 -3.58 9.02 -0.96
CA LEU A 104 -4.16 9.55 -2.20
C LEU A 104 -4.02 11.08 -2.30
N LEU A 105 -4.39 11.83 -1.26
CA LEU A 105 -4.37 13.31 -1.28
C LEU A 105 -2.95 13.88 -1.34
N PHE A 106 -2.04 13.36 -0.52
CA PHE A 106 -0.67 13.85 -0.47
C PHE A 106 0.11 13.47 -1.73
N ASN A 107 -0.08 12.26 -2.26
CA ASN A 107 0.50 11.89 -3.55
C ASN A 107 -0.09 12.73 -4.70
N THR A 108 -1.40 13.05 -4.68
CA THR A 108 -2.00 13.96 -5.69
C THR A 108 -1.39 15.37 -5.64
N LYS A 109 -0.98 15.81 -4.44
CA LYS A 109 -0.38 17.13 -4.23
C LYS A 109 1.10 17.14 -4.59
N ASP A 110 1.78 16.03 -4.35
CA ASP A 110 3.12 15.78 -4.82
C ASP A 110 3.12 15.72 -6.35
N ARG A 111 4.22 16.19 -6.95
CA ARG A 111 4.47 16.04 -8.39
C ARG A 111 5.46 14.90 -8.56
N TRP A 112 5.58 14.36 -9.76
CA TRP A 112 6.50 13.27 -10.08
C TRP A 112 7.96 13.47 -9.57
N ASP A 113 8.39 14.73 -9.38
CA ASP A 113 9.75 15.11 -8.96
C ASP A 113 9.86 15.48 -7.46
N SER A 114 8.79 15.32 -6.67
CA SER A 114 8.78 15.70 -5.25
C SER A 114 7.92 14.74 -4.44
N THR A 115 8.52 14.09 -3.44
CA THR A 115 7.88 13.16 -2.49
C THR A 115 7.68 13.77 -1.09
N PHE A 116 7.84 15.10 -0.97
CA PHE A 116 7.92 15.77 0.33
C PHE A 116 6.66 15.55 1.18
N TYR A 117 5.48 15.63 0.59
CA TYR A 117 4.23 15.54 1.33
C TYR A 117 3.89 14.10 1.72
N GLU A 118 4.17 13.14 0.84
CA GLU A 118 4.10 11.72 1.13
C GLU A 118 5.05 11.32 2.27
N GLU A 119 6.30 11.77 2.24
CA GLU A 119 7.27 11.53 3.30
C GLU A 119 6.80 12.11 4.64
N MET A 120 6.24 13.32 4.65
CA MET A 120 5.65 13.91 5.86
C MET A 120 4.53 13.04 6.44
N LEU A 121 3.66 12.48 5.58
CA LEU A 121 2.60 11.58 6.02
C LEU A 121 3.19 10.31 6.66
N VAL A 122 4.19 9.70 6.03
CA VAL A 122 4.90 8.53 6.55
C VAL A 122 5.54 8.83 7.91
N VAL A 123 6.23 9.97 8.04
CA VAL A 123 6.84 10.41 9.30
C VAL A 123 5.78 10.60 10.38
N CYS A 124 4.61 11.15 10.06
CA CYS A 124 3.52 11.32 11.04
C CYS A 124 3.03 9.97 11.60
N TYR A 125 2.86 8.96 10.75
CA TYR A 125 2.47 7.61 11.20
C TYR A 125 3.57 6.94 12.01
N LEU A 126 4.85 7.09 11.61
CA LEU A 126 5.98 6.57 12.38
C LEU A 126 6.08 7.21 13.77
N LEU A 127 5.91 8.54 13.86
CA LEU A 127 5.85 9.24 15.14
C LEU A 127 4.67 8.75 15.97
N GLY A 128 3.52 8.47 15.37
CA GLY A 128 2.38 7.84 16.05
C GLY A 128 2.72 6.47 16.62
N VAL A 129 3.45 5.63 15.88
CA VAL A 129 3.93 4.31 16.34
C VAL A 129 4.89 4.47 17.52
N VAL A 130 5.89 5.35 17.39
CA VAL A 130 6.87 5.63 18.45
C VAL A 130 6.18 6.17 19.70
N TYR A 131 5.31 7.17 19.55
CA TYR A 131 4.52 7.72 20.63
C TYR A 131 3.73 6.63 21.36
N ARG A 132 3.08 5.76 20.60
CA ARG A 132 2.27 4.67 21.16
C ARG A 132 3.12 3.64 21.90
N ARG A 133 4.22 3.20 21.29
CA ARG A 133 5.06 2.12 21.83
C ARG A 133 5.94 2.56 23.00
N VAL A 134 6.38 3.82 23.02
CA VAL A 134 7.29 4.33 24.05
C VAL A 134 6.52 4.98 25.21
N PHE A 135 5.51 5.80 24.92
CA PHE A 135 4.89 6.66 25.94
C PHE A 135 3.54 6.15 26.44
N THR A 136 2.85 5.31 25.67
CA THR A 136 1.53 4.76 26.07
C THR A 136 1.56 3.24 26.18
N VAL A 137 2.54 2.74 26.95
CA VAL A 137 2.56 1.38 27.51
C VAL A 137 1.52 1.28 28.64
N SER A 138 0.23 1.38 28.31
CA SER A 138 -0.85 1.17 29.29
C SER A 138 -1.90 0.27 28.69
N ASN A 139 -2.13 -0.87 29.36
CA ASN A 139 -3.20 -1.90 29.38
C ASN A 139 -4.08 -2.18 28.15
N ASP A 140 -4.00 -1.42 27.07
CA ASP A 140 -4.76 -1.50 25.83
C ASP A 140 -3.93 -2.00 24.64
N ILE A 141 -2.88 -2.77 24.92
CA ILE A 141 -2.11 -3.50 23.91
C ILE A 141 -2.65 -4.92 23.94
N SER A 142 -3.20 -5.39 22.82
CA SER A 142 -3.49 -6.82 22.63
C SER A 142 -2.18 -7.59 22.72
N PRO A 143 -2.11 -8.72 23.46
CA PRO A 143 -0.92 -9.57 23.47
C PRO A 143 -0.56 -10.05 22.05
#